data_AF-A0A119AP92-F1
#
_entry.id   AF-A0A119AP92-F1
#
_cell.length_a   1.000
_cell.length_b   1.000
_cell.length_c   1.000
_cell.angle_alpha   90.00
_cell.angle_beta   90.00
_cell.angle_gamma   90.00
#
_symmetry.space_group_name_H-M   'P 1'
#
loop_
_entity.id
_entity.type
_entity.pdbx_description
1 polymer ?
#
loop_
_entity_poly.entity_id
_entity_poly.type
_entity_poly.pdbx_seq_one_letter_code
_entity_poly.pdbx_strand_id
1 'polypeptide(L)'
;MSVLPEHEGSYDLRRSEDGTVTPADFVSSKWQVDIAGFDGWRGLEFETTPEGVLRERRALSRYRFAKPATFKRALQAAVRLARYHVAAQRRRKAFGFYLIANRIDPERLHAVDRAWLERHVVRLGAGRPEIEAKVNKFFAKRGAPPLQVHEITATRGT
;
A
#
# COMPACT_ATOMS: atom_id res chain seq x y z
N MET A 1 -10.31 2.95 -20.67
CA MET A 1 -10.86 2.31 -19.45
C MET A 1 -10.20 2.99 -18.26
N SER A 2 -10.90 3.87 -17.55
CA SER A 2 -10.39 4.43 -16.29
C SER A 2 -10.45 3.31 -15.25
N VAL A 3 -9.28 2.80 -14.86
CA VAL A 3 -9.15 1.78 -13.80
C VAL A 3 -9.67 2.42 -12.53
N LEU A 4 -10.72 1.92 -11.88
CA LEU A 4 -11.18 2.49 -10.60
C LEU A 4 -10.08 2.41 -9.52
N PRO A 5 -10.05 3.32 -8.54
CA PRO A 5 -9.18 3.16 -7.39
C PRO A 5 -9.48 1.87 -6.66
N GLU A 6 -8.43 1.19 -6.22
CA GLU A 6 -8.58 -0.02 -5.44
C GLU A 6 -8.64 0.26 -3.92
N HIS A 7 -8.34 1.50 -3.52
CA HIS A 7 -8.37 1.98 -2.13
C HIS A 7 -9.42 3.06 -1.94
N GLU A 8 -10.04 3.07 -0.76
CA GLU A 8 -10.87 4.19 -0.35
C GLU A 8 -10.00 5.38 0.06
N GLY A 9 -10.56 6.59 -0.07
CA GLY A 9 -9.91 7.83 0.33
C GLY A 9 -10.11 8.94 -0.68
N SER A 10 -9.43 10.05 -0.44
CA SER A 10 -9.48 11.22 -1.30
C SER A 10 -8.49 11.11 -2.46
N TYR A 11 -8.92 11.57 -3.63
CA TYR A 11 -8.20 11.53 -4.89
C TYR A 11 -8.37 12.84 -5.66
N ASP A 12 -7.34 13.19 -6.41
CA ASP A 12 -7.35 14.14 -7.50
C ASP A 12 -7.78 13.41 -8.78
N LEU A 13 -8.96 13.71 -9.31
CA LEU A 13 -9.38 13.27 -10.64
C LEU A 13 -8.80 14.23 -11.69
N ARG A 14 -8.33 13.70 -12.82
CA ARG A 14 -7.87 14.50 -13.97
C ARG A 14 -8.89 14.46 -15.10
N ARG A 15 -9.32 15.64 -15.54
CA ARG A 15 -10.29 15.80 -16.63
C ARG A 15 -9.61 15.61 -17.99
N SER A 16 -10.29 14.92 -18.91
CA SER A 16 -9.75 14.59 -20.23
C SER A 16 -9.59 15.79 -21.16
N GLU A 17 -10.46 16.80 -21.00
CA GLU A 17 -10.59 17.92 -21.95
C GLU A 17 -9.51 18.99 -21.76
N ASP A 18 -9.24 19.35 -20.51
CA ASP A 18 -8.41 20.50 -20.14
C ASP A 18 -7.30 20.15 -19.13
N GLY A 19 -7.26 18.90 -18.66
CA GLY A 19 -6.31 18.44 -17.64
C GLY A 19 -6.62 18.96 -16.24
N THR A 20 -7.78 19.60 -16.02
CA THR A 20 -8.18 20.14 -14.72
C THR A 20 -8.20 19.04 -13.66
N VAL A 21 -7.72 19.38 -12.47
CA VAL A 21 -7.67 18.46 -11.33
C VAL A 21 -8.78 18.78 -10.34
N THR A 22 -9.60 17.79 -10.00
CA THR A 22 -10.74 17.94 -9.08
C THR A 22 -10.63 16.95 -7.93
N PRO A 23 -10.71 17.39 -6.67
CA PRO A 23 -10.74 16.49 -5.53
C PRO A 23 -12.04 15.66 -5.51
N ALA A 24 -11.94 14.37 -5.21
CA ALA A 24 -13.03 13.43 -5.14
C ALA A 24 -12.73 12.31 -4.14
N ASP A 25 -13.74 11.85 -3.42
CA ASP A 25 -13.60 10.70 -2.54
C ASP A 25 -14.05 9.41 -3.25
N PHE A 26 -13.32 8.33 -3.01
CA PHE A 26 -13.72 6.98 -3.36
C PHE A 26 -14.03 6.21 -2.08
N VAL A 27 -15.29 5.80 -1.89
CA VAL A 27 -15.79 5.16 -0.66
C VAL A 27 -16.74 4.03 -1.05
N SER A 28 -16.68 2.89 -0.36
CA SER A 28 -17.52 1.72 -0.63
C SER A 28 -17.46 1.27 -2.09
N SER A 29 -16.25 1.28 -2.66
CA SER A 29 -15.97 0.95 -4.07
C SER A 29 -16.70 1.82 -5.10
N LYS A 30 -17.07 3.05 -4.73
CA LYS A 30 -17.75 4.02 -5.61
C LYS A 30 -17.15 5.41 -5.45
N TRP A 31 -17.07 6.13 -6.56
CA TRP A 31 -16.80 7.56 -6.54
C TRP A 31 -17.97 8.30 -5.92
N GLN A 32 -17.67 9.26 -5.06
CA GLN A 32 -18.65 10.14 -4.41
C GLN A 32 -19.00 11.36 -5.28
N VAL A 33 -18.48 11.42 -6.51
CA VAL A 33 -18.76 12.45 -7.52
C VAL A 33 -19.02 11.78 -8.87
N ASP A 34 -19.67 12.50 -9.79
CA ASP A 34 -19.75 12.07 -11.18
C ASP A 34 -18.35 12.12 -11.83
N ILE A 35 -17.95 11.00 -12.42
CA ILE A 35 -16.65 10.83 -13.07
C ILE A 35 -16.72 10.86 -14.60
N ALA A 36 -17.87 11.25 -15.17
CA ALA A 36 -17.97 11.51 -16.59
C ALA A 36 -16.97 12.61 -17.02
N GLY A 37 -16.12 12.30 -18.00
CA GLY A 37 -15.11 13.23 -18.52
C GLY A 37 -13.76 13.23 -17.80
N PHE A 38 -13.52 12.32 -16.86
CA PHE A 38 -12.21 12.14 -16.22
C PHE A 38 -11.48 10.92 -16.81
N ASP A 39 -10.19 11.06 -17.13
CA ASP A 39 -9.35 9.99 -17.71
C ASP A 39 -8.39 9.33 -16.72
N GLY A 40 -8.25 9.89 -15.52
CA GLY A 40 -7.31 9.41 -14.53
C GLY A 40 -7.58 9.96 -13.14
N TRP A 41 -6.91 9.39 -12.16
CA TRP A 41 -6.97 9.84 -10.77
C TRP A 41 -5.65 9.59 -10.04
N ARG A 42 -5.44 10.30 -8.93
CA ARG A 42 -4.25 10.20 -8.06
C ARG A 42 -4.67 10.42 -6.61
N GLY A 43 -4.24 9.58 -5.65
CA GLY A 43 -4.63 9.78 -4.24
C GLY A 43 -4.07 11.08 -3.65
N LEU A 44 -4.93 11.86 -2.98
CA LEU A 44 -4.63 13.17 -2.36
C LEU A 44 -3.89 13.04 -1.03
N GLU A 45 -4.09 11.95 -0.29
CA GLU A 45 -3.43 11.71 1.00
C GLU A 45 -1.91 11.45 0.88
N PHE A 46 -1.37 11.40 -0.35
CA PHE A 46 0.00 10.98 -0.61
C PHE A 46 0.78 12.11 -1.26
N GLU A 47 1.78 12.64 -0.53
CA GLU A 47 2.81 13.49 -1.12
C GLU A 47 3.57 12.65 -2.17
N THR A 48 3.24 12.83 -3.45
CA THR A 48 3.82 12.05 -4.56
C THR A 48 5.11 12.63 -5.11
N THR A 49 5.61 13.70 -4.48
CA THR A 49 6.90 14.29 -4.85
C THR A 49 8.02 13.26 -4.61
N PRO A 50 9.10 13.27 -5.40
CA PRO A 50 10.27 12.44 -5.12
C PRO A 50 10.75 12.58 -3.67
N GLU A 51 10.66 13.79 -3.11
CA GLU A 51 11.01 14.12 -1.74
C GLU A 51 10.08 13.46 -0.73
N GLY A 52 8.76 13.48 -0.96
CA GLY A 52 7.75 12.81 -0.14
C GLY A 52 7.95 11.30 -0.11
N VAL A 53 8.16 10.69 -1.29
CA VAL A 53 8.46 9.25 -1.39
C VAL A 53 9.77 8.91 -0.68
N LEU A 54 10.81 9.73 -0.81
CA LEU A 54 12.08 9.53 -0.13
C LEU A 54 11.96 9.66 1.39
N ARG A 55 11.15 10.61 1.87
CA ARG A 55 10.85 10.82 3.29
C ARG A 55 10.21 9.58 3.90
N GLU A 56 9.23 8.99 3.21
CA GLU A 56 8.58 7.76 3.68
C GLU A 56 9.53 6.56 3.62
N ARG A 57 10.40 6.46 2.60
CA ARG A 57 11.45 5.41 2.57
C ARG A 57 12.42 5.53 3.74
N ARG A 58 12.83 6.75 4.12
CA ARG A 58 13.68 7.01 5.28
C ARG A 58 12.96 6.69 6.60
N ALA A 59 11.68 7.01 6.71
CA ALA A 59 10.88 6.65 7.87
C ALA A 59 10.78 5.12 8.04
N LEU A 60 10.48 4.41 6.95
CA LEU A 60 10.42 2.96 6.94
C LEU A 60 11.78 2.32 7.27
N SER A 61 12.88 2.90 6.79
CA SER A 61 14.21 2.33 7.01
C SER A 61 14.66 2.38 8.48
N ARG A 62 14.09 3.29 9.28
CA ARG A 62 14.33 3.43 10.72
C ARG A 62 13.67 2.37 11.59
N TYR A 63 12.79 1.52 11.04
CA TYR A 63 12.24 0.38 11.76
C TYR A 63 13.34 -0.47 12.41
N ARG A 64 13.16 -0.84 13.68
CA ARG A 64 14.03 -1.76 14.41
C ARG A 64 13.15 -2.67 15.26
N PHE A 65 13.31 -3.98 15.12
CA PHE A 65 12.47 -4.97 15.82
C PHE A 65 12.52 -4.79 17.35
N ALA A 66 13.72 -4.62 17.91
CA ALA A 66 13.92 -4.40 19.34
C ALA A 66 13.43 -3.02 19.85
N LYS A 67 12.87 -2.15 19.01
CA LYS A 67 12.43 -0.80 19.40
C LYS A 67 10.97 -0.55 18.97
N PRO A 68 9.99 -0.90 19.83
CA PRO A 68 8.56 -0.71 19.54
C PRO A 68 8.18 0.73 19.16
N ALA A 69 8.86 1.73 19.72
CA ALA A 69 8.66 3.14 19.39
C ALA A 69 8.83 3.45 17.88
N THR A 70 9.55 2.61 17.13
CA THR A 70 9.74 2.78 15.68
C THR A 70 8.59 2.24 14.82
N PHE A 71 7.68 1.44 15.40
CA PHE A 71 6.72 0.63 14.65
C PHE A 71 5.64 1.51 14.01
N LYS A 72 5.00 2.40 14.80
CA LYS A 72 3.89 3.25 14.33
C LYS A 72 4.27 4.04 13.07
N ARG A 73 5.42 4.74 13.09
CA ARG A 73 5.85 5.55 11.94
C ARG A 73 6.29 4.69 10.76
N ALA A 74 6.92 3.54 11.00
CA ALA A 74 7.30 2.61 9.95
C ALA A 74 6.08 1.98 9.26
N LEU A 75 5.06 1.59 10.03
CA LEU A 75 3.78 1.09 9.50
C LEU A 75 3.13 2.13 8.59
N GLN A 76 2.96 3.36 9.07
CA GLN A 76 2.39 4.46 8.29
C GLN A 76 3.15 4.69 6.99
N ALA A 77 4.49 4.69 7.06
CA ALA A 77 5.33 4.84 5.88
C ALA A 77 5.18 3.68 4.88
N ALA A 78 5.09 2.44 5.37
CA ALA A 78 4.86 1.27 4.54
C ALA A 78 3.51 1.35 3.82
N VAL A 79 2.42 1.68 4.52
CA VAL A 79 1.09 1.84 3.93
C VAL A 79 1.08 2.95 2.87
N ARG A 80 1.66 4.11 3.18
CA ARG A 80 1.76 5.23 2.21
C ARG A 80 2.54 4.85 0.95
N LEU A 81 3.68 4.17 1.11
CA LEU A 81 4.46 3.67 -0.02
C LEU A 81 3.70 2.61 -0.83
N ALA A 82 2.93 1.75 -0.16
CA ALA A 82 2.10 0.76 -0.82
C ALA A 82 1.02 1.44 -1.68
N ARG A 83 0.23 2.34 -1.10
CA ARG A 83 -0.82 3.10 -1.80
C ARG A 83 -0.27 3.93 -2.96
N TYR A 84 0.88 4.61 -2.78
CA TYR A 84 1.59 5.28 -3.86
C TYR A 84 1.90 4.33 -5.03
N HIS A 85 2.37 3.11 -4.74
CA HIS A 85 2.66 2.13 -5.78
C HIS A 85 1.41 1.50 -6.40
N VAL A 86 0.28 1.45 -5.69
CA VAL A 86 -1.01 1.06 -6.27
C VAL A 86 -1.46 2.11 -7.28
N ALA A 87 -1.47 3.39 -6.91
CA ALA A 87 -1.82 4.49 -7.82
C ALA A 87 -0.90 4.54 -9.05
N ALA A 88 0.40 4.26 -8.87
CA ALA A 88 1.36 4.17 -9.96
C ALA A 88 1.30 2.84 -10.76
N GLN A 89 0.31 1.97 -10.52
CA GLN A 89 0.14 0.65 -11.15
C GLN A 89 1.34 -0.30 -11.00
N ARG A 90 2.20 -0.10 -9.99
CA ARG A 90 3.40 -0.90 -9.69
C ARG A 90 3.07 -2.00 -8.67
N ARG A 91 2.18 -2.93 -9.04
CA ARG A 91 1.60 -3.95 -8.13
C ARG A 91 2.62 -4.73 -7.31
N ARG A 92 3.71 -5.22 -7.93
CA ARG A 92 4.77 -5.99 -7.21
C ARG A 92 5.43 -5.16 -6.10
N LYS A 93 5.64 -3.85 -6.32
CA LYS A 93 6.20 -2.95 -5.31
C LYS A 93 5.17 -2.66 -4.21
N ALA A 94 3.93 -2.38 -4.58
CA ALA A 94 2.84 -2.16 -3.63
C ALA A 94 2.68 -3.35 -2.68
N PHE A 95 2.63 -4.56 -3.23
CA PHE A 95 2.53 -5.79 -2.46
C PHE A 95 3.67 -5.96 -1.46
N GLY A 96 4.92 -5.72 -1.87
CA GLY A 96 6.06 -5.79 -0.95
C GLY A 96 5.92 -4.82 0.24
N PHE A 97 5.40 -3.62 0.02
CA PHE A 97 5.16 -2.68 1.12
C PHE A 97 3.97 -3.06 2.00
N TYR A 98 2.88 -3.60 1.43
CA TYR A 98 1.80 -4.13 2.25
C TYR A 98 2.21 -5.34 3.08
N LEU A 99 3.06 -6.23 2.56
CA LEU A 99 3.65 -7.31 3.36
C LEU A 99 4.49 -6.77 4.53
N ILE A 100 5.24 -5.69 4.30
CA ILE A 100 5.99 -5.03 5.37
C ILE A 100 5.02 -4.44 6.41
N ALA A 101 3.99 -3.72 5.98
CA ALA A 101 2.98 -3.17 6.87
C ALA A 101 2.30 -4.28 7.71
N ASN A 102 1.85 -5.35 7.04
CA ASN A 102 1.17 -6.49 7.66
C ASN A 102 2.04 -7.19 8.70
N ARG A 103 3.35 -7.28 8.47
CA ARG A 103 4.27 -7.89 9.44
C ARG A 103 4.64 -6.96 10.60
N ILE A 104 4.61 -5.63 10.42
CA ILE A 104 4.87 -4.70 11.52
C ILE A 104 3.72 -4.77 12.53
N ASP A 105 2.48 -4.64 12.03
CA ASP A 105 1.28 -4.69 12.85
C ASP A 105 0.06 -4.93 11.92
N PRO A 106 -0.46 -6.17 11.84
CA PRO A 106 -1.56 -6.51 10.95
C PRO A 106 -2.89 -5.92 11.41
N GLU A 107 -3.08 -5.70 12.71
CA GLU A 107 -4.33 -5.17 13.29
C GLU A 107 -4.54 -3.70 12.93
N ARG A 108 -3.45 -2.95 12.76
CA ARG A 108 -3.49 -1.54 12.37
C ARG A 108 -3.60 -1.28 10.87
N LEU A 109 -3.68 -2.32 10.04
CA LEU A 109 -4.03 -2.17 8.63
C LEU A 109 -5.53 -1.91 8.49
N HIS A 110 -5.89 -0.86 7.75
CA HIS A 110 -7.29 -0.61 7.42
C HIS A 110 -7.86 -1.76 6.60
N ALA A 111 -9.17 -2.00 6.75
CA ALA A 111 -9.87 -3.09 6.06
C ALA A 111 -9.64 -3.09 4.54
N VAL A 112 -9.60 -1.90 3.92
CA VAL A 112 -9.37 -1.76 2.48
C VAL A 112 -7.96 -2.19 2.05
N ASP A 113 -6.93 -1.89 2.85
CA ASP A 113 -5.54 -2.26 2.57
C ASP A 113 -5.35 -3.77 2.75
N ARG A 114 -6.02 -4.35 3.76
CA ARG A 114 -6.04 -5.79 3.99
C ARG A 114 -6.74 -6.53 2.85
N ALA A 115 -7.93 -6.08 2.45
CA ALA A 115 -8.66 -6.64 1.31
C ALA A 115 -7.86 -6.52 0.00
N TRP A 116 -7.11 -5.43 -0.18
CA TRP A 116 -6.20 -5.30 -1.31
C TRP A 116 -5.12 -6.38 -1.31
N LEU A 117 -4.45 -6.58 -0.16
CA LEU A 117 -3.39 -7.58 0.00
C LEU A 117 -3.93 -9.00 -0.26
N GLU A 118 -5.08 -9.34 0.32
CA GLU A 118 -5.75 -10.63 0.14
C GLU A 118 -6.17 -10.89 -1.31
N ARG A 119 -6.70 -9.90 -2.02
CA ARG A 119 -7.07 -10.05 -3.44
C ARG A 119 -5.85 -10.25 -4.35
N HIS A 120 -4.70 -9.69 -3.97
CA HIS A 120 -3.51 -9.67 -4.80
C HIS A 120 -2.48 -10.76 -4.47
N VAL A 121 -2.57 -11.40 -3.31
CA VAL A 121 -1.66 -12.50 -2.92
C VAL A 121 -1.73 -13.68 -3.91
N VAL A 122 -2.94 -14.02 -4.38
CA VAL A 122 -3.16 -15.12 -5.34
C VAL A 122 -2.68 -14.72 -6.74
N ARG A 123 -2.93 -13.46 -7.15
CA ARG A 123 -2.59 -12.94 -8.48
C ARG A 123 -1.09 -12.79 -8.74
N LEU A 124 -0.27 -12.78 -7.68
CA LEU A 124 1.18 -12.68 -7.82
C LEU A 124 1.85 -13.97 -8.28
N GLY A 125 1.19 -15.12 -8.13
CA GLY A 125 1.64 -16.42 -8.61
C GLY A 125 3.14 -16.65 -8.36
N ALA A 126 3.88 -16.92 -9.45
CA ALA A 126 5.32 -17.20 -9.42
C ALA A 126 6.20 -16.04 -8.91
N GLY A 127 5.72 -14.79 -8.95
CA GLY A 127 6.49 -13.62 -8.51
C GLY A 127 6.48 -13.38 -7.00
N ARG A 128 5.65 -14.12 -6.25
CA ARG A 128 5.44 -13.96 -4.80
C ARG A 128 6.68 -14.33 -3.97
N PRO A 129 7.35 -15.50 -4.16
CA PRO A 129 8.49 -15.89 -3.34
C PRO A 129 9.65 -14.88 -3.40
N GLU A 130 9.88 -14.28 -4.56
CA GLU A 130 10.92 -13.25 -4.74
C GLU A 130 10.62 -11.99 -3.89
N ILE A 131 9.35 -11.59 -3.82
CA ILE A 131 8.93 -10.42 -3.03
C ILE A 131 9.02 -10.75 -1.54
N GLU A 132 8.53 -11.92 -1.12
CA GLU A 132 8.62 -12.38 0.27
C GLU A 132 10.08 -12.49 0.73
N ALA A 133 11.00 -12.98 -0.11
CA ALA A 133 12.42 -13.01 0.19
C ALA A 133 13.01 -11.60 0.42
N LYS A 134 12.61 -10.62 -0.40
CA LYS A 134 13.01 -9.21 -0.22
C LYS A 134 12.47 -8.63 1.09
N VAL A 135 11.22 -8.95 1.45
CA VAL A 135 10.62 -8.56 2.72
C VAL A 135 11.34 -9.22 3.89
N ASN A 136 11.62 -10.52 3.83
CA ASN A 136 12.40 -11.23 4.85
C ASN A 136 13.79 -10.60 5.03
N LYS A 137 14.48 -10.26 3.94
CA LYS A 137 15.76 -9.54 4.01
C LYS A 137 15.63 -8.15 4.64
N PHE A 138 14.51 -7.44 4.43
CA PHE A 138 14.23 -6.17 5.09
C PHE A 138 14.15 -6.33 6.62
N PHE A 139 13.43 -7.35 7.11
CA PHE A 139 13.24 -7.60 8.53
C PHE A 139 14.49 -8.18 9.21
N ALA A 140 15.19 -9.11 8.55
CA ALA A 140 16.44 -9.68 9.05
C ALA A 140 17.49 -8.59 9.30
N LYS A 141 17.65 -7.64 8.36
CA LYS A 141 18.54 -6.48 8.53
C LYS A 141 18.16 -5.55 9.70
N ARG A 142 16.97 -5.71 10.28
CA ARG A 142 16.42 -4.87 11.35
C ARG A 142 16.21 -5.65 12.65
N GLY A 143 16.79 -6.86 12.73
CA GLY A 143 16.80 -7.70 13.92
C GLY A 143 15.52 -8.50 14.14
N ALA A 144 14.62 -8.58 13.16
CA ALA A 144 13.42 -9.40 13.26
C ALA A 144 13.69 -10.85 12.80
N PRO A 145 13.16 -11.86 13.50
CA PRO A 145 13.26 -13.26 13.08
C PRO A 145 12.54 -13.48 11.75
N PRO A 146 12.95 -14.45 10.90
CA PRO A 146 12.30 -14.73 9.61
C PRO A 146 10.81 -15.07 9.78
N LEU A 147 9.98 -14.66 8.81
CA LEU A 147 8.58 -15.10 8.76
C LEU A 147 8.57 -16.63 8.58
N GLN A 148 7.94 -17.35 9.49
CA GLN A 148 7.51 -18.71 9.19
C GLN A 148 6.39 -18.60 8.14
N VAL A 149 6.56 -19.28 7.01
CA VAL A 149 5.85 -19.07 5.73
C VAL A 149 4.34 -19.40 5.80
N HIS A 150 3.78 -19.73 6.96
CA HIS A 150 2.39 -20.18 7.12
C HIS A 150 1.37 -19.10 7.54
N GLU A 151 1.78 -17.90 7.94
CA GLU A 151 0.87 -16.89 8.53
C GLU A 151 0.37 -15.80 7.55
N ILE A 152 0.12 -16.14 6.29
CA ILE A 152 -0.71 -15.28 5.41
C ILE A 152 -2.01 -16.00 5.00
N THR A 153 -2.17 -17.27 5.37
CA THR A 153 -3.32 -18.11 4.98
C THR A 153 -4.21 -18.55 6.14
N ALA A 154 -3.94 -18.16 7.39
CA ALA A 154 -4.63 -18.74 8.56
C ALA A 154 -5.33 -17.72 9.48
N THR A 155 -5.84 -16.60 8.96
CA THR A 155 -6.85 -15.79 9.67
C THR A 155 -8.22 -15.93 9.00
N ARG A 156 -8.63 -17.19 8.84
CA ARG A 156 -10.04 -17.60 8.78
C ARG A 156 -10.17 -18.89 9.58
N GLY A 157 -10.94 -18.83 10.66
CA GLY A 157 -11.44 -20.03 11.34
C GLY A 157 -11.34 -20.00 12.86
N THR A 158 -12.11 -19.13 13.50
CA THR A 158 -13.04 -19.47 14.59
C THR A 158 -14.12 -18.41 14.65
#